data_AF-A0A409X6X2-F1
#
_entry.id   AF-A0A409X6X2-F1
#
_cell.length_a   1.000
_cell.length_b   1.000
_cell.length_c   1.000
_cell.angle_alpha   90.00
_cell.angle_beta   90.00
_cell.angle_gamma   90.00
#
_symmetry.space_group_name_H-M   'P 1'
#
loop_
_entity.id
_entity.type
_entity.pdbx_description
1 polymer ?
#
loop_
_entity_poly.entity_id
_entity_poly.type
_entity_poly.pdbx_seq_one_letter_code
_entity_poly.pdbx_strand_id
1 'polypeptide(L)'
;KKKAIPEVPCPGLSDIDNALISTYLRRTSATGGGGKLLYDIAKERYKKVFSKLGAREKEQVVSIQGHGHQWKNDHKRLKIFSTSCEKNIPNRTPNQTPPCTSCSLILSLKSFKEVLRKPPPLPGKEIYTNKLYRNETLGQIYARHIGLKEIIESPDAKNTPCVRYTLGVLSGKFNHEVLSGLIEAIMQKQNRVERGVGMQNFAYAPAWDEFSHLFEAFDAVKLDNHAFHKPSANKPFN
;
A
#
# COMPACT_ATOMS: atom_id res chain seq x y z
N LYS A 1 50.54 -9.87 25.97
CA LYS A 1 49.82 -9.88 24.67
C LYS A 1 48.58 -8.98 24.79
N LYS A 2 48.47 -7.87 24.03
CA LYS A 2 47.25 -7.04 24.05
C LYS A 2 46.13 -7.85 23.38
N LYS A 3 45.00 -8.04 24.08
CA LYS A 3 43.79 -8.65 23.51
C LYS A 3 43.32 -7.77 22.35
N ALA A 4 43.15 -8.35 21.16
CA ALA A 4 42.55 -7.64 20.03
C ALA A 4 41.11 -7.24 20.39
N ILE A 5 40.73 -6.01 20.06
CA ILE A 5 39.35 -5.54 20.26
C ILE A 5 38.48 -6.26 19.22
N PRO A 6 37.38 -6.92 19.61
CA PRO A 6 36.52 -7.60 18.66
C PRO A 6 35.87 -6.60 17.70
N GLU A 7 35.75 -6.96 16.43
CA GLU A 7 35.05 -6.15 15.44
C GLU A 7 33.56 -6.47 15.42
N VAL A 8 32.75 -5.45 15.20
CA VAL A 8 31.29 -5.57 15.02
C VAL A 8 30.85 -4.81 13.77
N PRO A 9 29.72 -5.18 13.15
CA PRO A 9 29.20 -4.44 12.01
C PRO A 9 28.88 -2.98 12.37
N CYS A 10 29.19 -2.07 11.46
CA CYS A 10 28.78 -0.68 11.55
C CYS A 10 27.24 -0.59 11.60
N PRO A 11 26.65 0.08 12.60
CA PRO A 11 25.20 0.18 12.73
C PRO A 11 24.55 1.11 11.69
N GLY A 12 25.35 1.97 11.05
CA GLY A 12 24.86 3.05 10.19
C GLY A 12 24.18 4.17 10.98
N LEU A 13 23.87 5.27 10.30
CA LEU A 13 23.14 6.40 10.88
C LEU A 13 21.65 6.08 11.03
N SER A 14 21.05 6.62 12.08
CA SER A 14 19.64 6.41 12.46
C SER A 14 19.04 7.62 13.17
N ASP A 15 17.80 7.48 13.63
CA ASP A 15 17.10 8.48 14.45
C ASP A 15 17.82 8.81 15.76
N ILE A 16 18.58 7.86 16.33
CA ILE A 16 19.46 8.09 17.49
C ILE A 16 20.53 9.16 17.16
N ASP A 17 21.07 9.13 15.94
CA ASP A 17 22.12 10.07 15.50
C ASP A 17 21.52 11.41 15.03
N ASN A 18 20.34 11.37 14.40
CA ASN A 18 19.57 12.55 14.02
C ASN A 18 18.09 12.18 13.82
N ALA A 19 17.20 12.76 14.63
CA ALA A 19 15.77 12.45 14.62
C ALA A 19 15.10 12.58 13.25
N LEU A 20 15.58 13.47 12.37
CA LEU A 20 15.02 13.70 11.03
C LEU A 20 15.30 12.56 10.05
N ILE A 21 16.22 11.64 10.36
CA ILE A 21 16.57 10.52 9.48
C ILE A 21 15.36 9.62 9.24
N SER A 22 14.57 9.34 10.28
CA SER A 22 13.39 8.49 10.15
C SER A 22 12.34 9.12 9.22
N THR A 23 12.11 10.44 9.35
CA THR A 23 11.21 11.20 8.46
C THR A 23 11.72 11.24 7.03
N TYR A 24 13.02 11.44 6.84
CA TYR A 24 13.66 11.44 5.52
C TYR A 24 13.47 10.09 4.82
N LEU A 25 13.80 8.98 5.48
CA LEU A 25 13.67 7.63 4.91
C LEU A 25 12.21 7.27 4.60
N ARG A 26 11.27 7.63 5.48
CA ARG A 26 9.84 7.36 5.25
C ARG A 26 9.26 8.09 4.05
N ARG A 27 9.73 9.31 3.74
CA ARG A 27 9.16 10.09 2.62
C ARG A 27 9.89 9.93 1.29
N THR A 28 11.15 9.49 1.29
CA THR A 28 11.93 9.37 0.06
C THR A 28 11.96 7.92 -0.41
N SER A 29 11.73 7.69 -1.70
CA SER A 29 11.97 6.38 -2.32
C SER A 29 13.37 6.27 -2.93
N ALA A 30 14.16 7.35 -2.88
CA ALA A 30 15.53 7.32 -3.40
C ALA A 30 16.41 6.34 -2.62
N THR A 31 17.26 5.61 -3.34
CA THR A 31 18.18 4.61 -2.77
C THR A 31 19.45 5.21 -2.17
N GLY A 32 19.67 6.52 -2.35
CA GLY A 32 20.83 7.25 -1.85
C GLY A 32 20.83 8.70 -2.32
N GLY A 33 21.96 9.39 -2.14
CA GLY A 33 22.13 10.76 -2.61
C GLY A 33 23.55 11.28 -2.46
N GLY A 34 23.73 12.58 -2.75
CA GLY A 34 25.04 13.26 -2.68
C GLY A 34 25.81 13.27 -4.01
N GLY A 35 25.25 12.66 -5.06
CA GLY A 35 25.80 12.73 -6.42
C GLY A 35 25.47 14.05 -7.13
N LYS A 36 26.16 14.29 -8.26
CA LYS A 36 25.90 15.44 -9.16
C LYS A 36 24.45 15.46 -9.63
N LEU A 37 23.94 16.64 -9.99
CA LEU A 37 22.60 16.76 -10.56
C LEU A 37 22.54 16.11 -11.95
N LEU A 38 21.41 15.47 -12.28
CA LEU A 38 21.19 14.85 -13.61
C LEU A 38 21.35 15.88 -14.75
N TYR A 39 20.96 17.13 -14.49
CA TYR A 39 21.14 18.25 -15.43
C TYR A 39 22.62 18.47 -15.75
N ASP A 40 23.48 18.54 -14.73
CA ASP A 40 24.92 18.77 -14.90
C ASP A 40 25.57 17.60 -15.66
N ILE A 41 25.23 16.36 -15.28
CA ILE A 41 25.76 15.17 -15.96
C ILE A 41 25.33 15.13 -17.44
N ALA A 42 24.05 15.42 -17.72
CA ALA A 42 23.53 15.45 -19.09
C ALA A 42 24.22 16.53 -19.94
N LYS A 43 24.40 17.73 -19.36
CA LYS A 43 25.07 18.85 -20.02
C LYS A 43 26.56 18.56 -20.23
N GLU A 44 27.26 18.00 -19.24
CA GLU A 44 28.67 17.65 -19.34
C GLU A 44 28.90 16.61 -20.46
N ARG A 45 28.14 15.51 -20.44
CA ARG A 45 28.38 14.32 -21.28
C ARG A 45 27.75 14.36 -22.67
N TYR A 46 26.54 14.92 -22.81
CA TYR A 46 25.78 14.88 -24.06
C TYR A 46 25.49 16.27 -24.64
N LYS A 47 25.88 17.35 -23.95
CA LYS A 47 25.61 18.75 -24.34
C LYS A 47 24.11 19.04 -24.56
N LYS A 48 23.23 18.28 -23.90
CA LYS A 48 21.76 18.38 -23.99
C LYS A 48 21.14 18.45 -22.60
N VAL A 49 19.96 19.02 -22.50
CA VAL A 49 19.15 18.94 -21.28
C VAL A 49 18.62 17.51 -21.08
N PHE A 50 18.54 17.06 -19.83
CA PHE A 50 18.14 15.68 -19.50
C PHE A 50 16.82 15.24 -20.15
N SER A 51 15.83 16.14 -20.26
CA SER A 51 14.53 15.83 -20.88
C SER A 51 14.63 15.46 -22.37
N LYS A 52 15.63 15.99 -23.08
CA LYS A 52 15.87 15.79 -24.53
C LYS A 52 16.75 14.57 -24.83
N LEU A 53 17.23 13.87 -23.81
CA LEU A 53 18.00 12.64 -23.97
C LEU A 53 17.10 11.45 -24.36
N GLY A 54 17.63 10.55 -25.17
CA GLY A 54 17.03 9.25 -25.45
C GLY A 54 17.02 8.34 -24.21
N ALA A 55 16.25 7.24 -24.25
CA ALA A 55 16.10 6.34 -23.10
C ALA A 55 17.45 5.81 -22.58
N ARG A 56 18.32 5.33 -23.49
CA ARG A 56 19.66 4.80 -23.15
C ARG A 56 20.60 5.87 -22.58
N GLU A 57 20.54 7.10 -23.10
CA GLU A 57 21.33 8.22 -22.57
C GLU A 57 20.85 8.61 -21.17
N LYS A 58 19.52 8.66 -20.94
CA LYS A 58 18.94 8.93 -19.61
C LYS A 58 19.38 7.88 -18.60
N GLU A 59 19.32 6.61 -18.98
CA GLU A 59 19.78 5.50 -18.14
C GLU A 59 21.26 5.66 -17.75
N GLN A 60 22.13 6.00 -18.71
CA GLN A 60 23.54 6.25 -18.43
C GLN A 60 23.73 7.43 -17.47
N VAL A 61 23.02 8.54 -17.67
CA VAL A 61 23.07 9.71 -16.77
C VAL A 61 22.64 9.34 -15.34
N VAL A 62 21.57 8.57 -15.20
CA VAL A 62 21.07 8.10 -13.89
C VAL A 62 22.08 7.16 -13.23
N SER A 63 22.69 6.25 -13.98
CA SER A 63 23.74 5.36 -13.46
C SER A 63 24.98 6.13 -12.98
N ILE A 64 25.42 7.14 -13.73
CA ILE A 64 26.54 8.02 -13.32
C ILE A 64 26.19 8.75 -12.02
N GLN A 65 24.97 9.29 -11.90
CA GLN A 65 24.52 9.92 -10.67
C GLN A 65 24.59 8.94 -9.50
N GLY A 66 24.05 7.73 -9.69
CA GLY A 66 24.05 6.67 -8.69
C GLY A 66 25.45 6.28 -8.22
N HIS A 67 26.41 6.19 -9.14
CA HIS A 67 27.82 5.95 -8.81
C HIS A 67 28.44 7.10 -8.01
N GLY A 68 27.99 8.34 -8.23
CA GLY A 68 28.43 9.52 -7.50
C GLY A 68 27.78 9.70 -6.12
N HIS A 69 26.91 8.80 -5.68
CA HIS A 69 26.29 8.92 -4.35
C HIS A 69 27.34 8.86 -3.22
N GLN A 70 27.10 9.67 -2.19
CA GLN A 70 27.90 9.71 -0.96
C GLN A 70 27.25 8.90 0.16
N TRP A 71 25.94 8.68 0.09
CA TRP A 71 25.21 7.82 1.03
C TRP A 71 24.20 6.93 0.32
N LYS A 72 23.86 5.83 1.00
CA LYS A 72 22.83 4.84 0.63
C LYS A 72 21.78 4.76 1.71
N ASN A 73 20.53 4.62 1.29
CA ASN A 73 19.36 4.50 2.14
C ASN A 73 18.97 3.02 2.27
N ASP A 74 19.05 2.47 3.48
CA ASP A 74 18.46 1.18 3.82
C ASP A 74 17.07 1.42 4.42
N HIS A 75 16.07 1.43 3.53
CA HIS A 75 14.67 1.61 3.91
C HIS A 75 14.11 0.47 4.75
N LYS A 76 14.69 -0.74 4.67
CA LYS A 76 14.21 -1.90 5.44
C LYS A 76 14.59 -1.76 6.92
N ARG A 77 15.81 -1.29 7.18
CA ARG A 77 16.34 -1.14 8.56
C ARG A 77 16.19 0.29 9.10
N LEU A 78 15.69 1.21 8.28
CA LEU A 78 15.66 2.64 8.55
C LEU A 78 17.04 3.19 8.93
N LYS A 79 18.07 2.77 8.19
CA LYS A 79 19.46 3.17 8.39
C LYS A 79 20.04 3.85 7.16
N ILE A 80 21.04 4.69 7.36
CA ILE A 80 21.80 5.33 6.28
C ILE A 80 23.27 4.96 6.41
N PHE A 81 23.88 4.59 5.29
CA PHE A 81 25.28 4.22 5.24
C PHE A 81 26.04 5.10 4.25
N SER A 82 27.29 5.41 4.56
CA SER A 82 28.20 5.99 3.57
C SER A 82 28.47 4.98 2.46
N THR A 83 28.65 5.47 1.23
CA THR A 83 29.17 4.62 0.14
C THR A 83 30.58 4.10 0.42
N SER A 84 31.32 4.79 1.30
CA SER A 84 32.64 4.40 1.83
C SER A 84 32.58 3.85 3.26
N CYS A 85 31.46 3.23 3.66
CA CYS A 85 31.32 2.60 4.98
C CYS A 85 32.42 1.56 5.22
N GLU A 86 33.02 1.58 6.41
CA GLU A 86 34.09 0.65 6.83
C GLU A 86 33.56 -0.79 7.05
N LYS A 87 32.24 -0.97 7.10
CA LYS A 87 31.48 -2.22 7.30
C LYS A 87 31.66 -2.84 8.67
N ASN A 88 32.89 -3.03 9.14
CA ASN A 88 33.23 -3.54 10.46
C ASN A 88 34.05 -2.50 11.21
N ILE A 89 33.76 -2.33 12.50
CA ILE A 89 34.42 -1.35 13.37
C ILE A 89 34.79 -1.99 14.71
N PRO A 90 35.85 -1.51 15.38
CA PRO A 90 36.23 -2.02 16.69
C PRO A 90 35.12 -1.78 17.72
N ASN A 91 34.68 -2.83 18.41
CA ASN A 91 33.70 -2.77 19.47
C ASN A 91 34.31 -2.20 20.75
N ARG A 92 34.45 -0.87 20.79
CA ARG A 92 34.98 -0.15 21.96
C ARG A 92 33.92 0.04 23.04
N THR A 93 32.65 0.05 22.68
CA THR A 93 31.50 0.35 23.54
C THR A 93 30.40 -0.70 23.32
N PRO A 94 30.39 -1.82 24.07
CA PRO A 94 29.52 -2.98 23.82
C PRO A 94 28.02 -2.68 23.74
N ASN A 95 27.55 -1.60 24.38
CA ASN A 95 26.13 -1.26 24.43
C ASN A 95 25.72 -0.14 23.47
N GLN A 96 26.68 0.63 22.93
CA GLN A 96 26.41 1.77 22.05
C GLN A 96 27.59 1.93 21.09
N THR A 97 27.67 1.03 20.12
CA THR A 97 28.66 1.15 19.05
C THR A 97 28.25 2.33 18.17
N PRO A 98 29.07 3.39 18.03
CA PRO A 98 28.75 4.50 17.14
C PRO A 98 28.90 4.06 15.67
N PRO A 99 28.29 4.78 14.71
CA PRO A 99 28.58 4.58 13.30
C PRO A 99 30.07 4.82 12.98
N CYS A 100 30.60 4.12 11.97
CA CYS A 100 31.97 4.33 11.49
C CYS A 100 32.22 5.79 11.05
N THR A 101 33.49 6.18 10.92
CA THR A 101 33.87 7.57 10.62
C THR A 101 33.23 8.05 9.32
N SER A 102 33.30 7.25 8.25
CA SER A 102 32.69 7.56 6.96
C SER A 102 31.19 7.77 7.05
N CYS A 103 30.48 6.98 7.87
CA CYS A 103 29.03 7.15 8.07
C CYS A 103 28.73 8.42 8.85
N SER A 104 29.45 8.66 9.95
CA SER A 104 29.27 9.83 10.81
C SER A 104 29.51 11.15 10.03
N LEU A 105 30.48 11.16 9.11
CA LEU A 105 30.77 12.33 8.27
C LEU A 105 29.61 12.75 7.36
N ILE A 106 28.67 11.86 7.03
CA ILE A 106 27.49 12.20 6.23
C ILE A 106 26.68 13.31 6.90
N LEU A 107 26.57 13.32 8.23
CA LEU A 107 25.84 14.35 8.98
C LEU A 107 26.43 15.74 8.80
N SER A 108 27.71 15.85 8.41
CA SER A 108 28.37 17.13 8.16
C SER A 108 28.09 17.70 6.78
N LEU A 109 27.71 16.84 5.81
CA LEU A 109 27.47 17.23 4.41
C LEU A 109 26.31 18.22 4.28
N LYS A 110 26.55 19.35 3.60
CA LYS A 110 25.52 20.35 3.33
C LYS A 110 24.32 19.76 2.59
N SER A 111 24.58 19.00 1.53
CA SER A 111 23.54 18.32 0.73
C SER A 111 22.70 17.35 1.58
N PHE A 112 23.32 16.67 2.54
CA PHE A 112 22.61 15.77 3.44
C PHE A 112 21.71 16.53 4.42
N LYS A 113 22.23 17.59 5.05
CA LYS A 113 21.45 18.48 5.93
C LYS A 113 20.24 19.08 5.22
N GLU A 114 20.41 19.50 3.97
CA GLU A 114 19.33 20.04 3.14
C GLU A 114 18.25 18.99 2.85
N VAL A 115 18.63 17.76 2.52
CA VAL A 115 17.63 16.71 2.29
C VAL A 115 16.91 16.35 3.56
N LEU A 116 17.55 16.29 4.73
CA LEU A 116 16.87 15.97 6.00
C LEU A 116 15.77 16.98 6.35
N ARG A 117 16.01 18.28 6.12
CA ARG A 117 15.08 19.37 6.47
C ARG A 117 13.87 19.49 5.57
N LYS A 118 13.81 18.78 4.44
CA LYS A 118 12.65 18.85 3.55
C LYS A 118 11.41 18.25 4.25
N PRO A 119 10.25 18.93 4.22
CA PRO A 119 9.03 18.42 4.84
C PRO A 119 8.49 17.19 4.09
N PRO A 120 7.66 16.36 4.74
CA PRO A 120 6.86 15.35 4.04
C PRO A 120 5.94 16.00 2.99
N PRO A 121 5.64 15.30 1.88
CA PRO A 121 4.64 15.79 0.92
C PRO A 121 3.29 15.96 1.62
N LEU A 122 2.52 16.95 1.18
CA LEU A 122 1.15 17.14 1.66
C LEU A 122 0.29 15.92 1.27
N PRO A 123 -0.65 15.50 2.14
CA PRO A 123 -1.60 14.44 1.82
C PRO A 123 -2.30 14.69 0.47
N GLY A 124 -2.37 13.67 -0.38
CA GLY A 124 -2.99 13.74 -1.70
C GLY A 124 -2.08 14.31 -2.81
N LYS A 125 -0.87 14.80 -2.48
CA LYS A 125 0.13 15.27 -3.46
C LYS A 125 1.26 14.28 -3.70
N GLU A 126 1.15 13.07 -3.18
CA GLU A 126 2.13 11.99 -3.39
C GLU A 126 2.24 11.61 -4.88
N ILE A 127 1.18 11.84 -5.67
CA ILE A 127 1.15 11.63 -7.12
C ILE A 127 2.16 12.50 -7.89
N TYR A 128 2.64 13.61 -7.29
CA TYR A 128 3.65 14.49 -7.87
C TYR A 128 5.08 14.13 -7.47
N THR A 129 5.27 13.07 -6.68
CA THR A 129 6.62 12.57 -6.37
C THR A 129 7.34 12.16 -7.65
N ASN A 130 8.64 12.43 -7.73
CA ASN A 130 9.42 12.18 -8.93
C ASN A 130 9.39 10.70 -9.34
N LYS A 131 8.80 10.42 -10.51
CA LYS A 131 8.64 9.06 -11.05
C LYS A 131 9.97 8.31 -11.19
N LEU A 132 11.08 9.03 -11.41
CA LEU A 132 12.41 8.44 -11.55
C LEU A 132 12.87 7.68 -10.30
N TYR A 133 12.49 8.16 -9.11
CA TYR A 133 12.92 7.57 -7.85
C TYR A 133 11.86 6.65 -7.24
N ARG A 134 10.74 6.43 -7.93
CA ARG A 134 9.73 5.46 -7.49
C ARG A 134 10.23 4.06 -7.80
N ASN A 135 10.07 3.16 -6.83
CA ASN A 135 10.28 1.74 -7.08
C ASN A 135 9.04 1.20 -7.82
N GLU A 136 9.12 1.10 -9.14
CA GLU A 136 8.01 0.64 -9.97
C GLU A 136 7.58 -0.79 -9.61
N THR A 137 8.52 -1.68 -9.33
CA THR A 137 8.20 -3.06 -8.92
C THR A 137 7.41 -3.09 -7.61
N LEU A 138 7.83 -2.31 -6.59
CA LEU A 138 7.09 -2.21 -5.34
C LEU A 138 5.73 -1.56 -5.55
N GLY A 139 5.66 -0.53 -6.40
CA GLY A 139 4.41 0.11 -6.81
C GLY A 139 3.47 -0.85 -7.52
N GLN A 140 3.98 -1.72 -8.40
CA GLN A 140 3.21 -2.76 -9.09
C GLN A 140 2.77 -3.87 -8.15
N ILE A 141 3.63 -4.32 -7.23
CA ILE A 141 3.26 -5.26 -6.18
C ILE A 141 2.12 -4.66 -5.37
N TYR A 142 2.26 -3.42 -4.90
CA TYR A 142 1.18 -2.77 -4.16
C TYR A 142 -0.06 -2.60 -5.02
N ALA A 143 0.07 -2.21 -6.31
CA ALA A 143 -1.03 -2.05 -7.26
C ALA A 143 -1.81 -3.34 -7.52
N ARG A 144 -1.11 -4.47 -7.64
CA ARG A 144 -1.74 -5.80 -7.73
C ARG A 144 -2.57 -6.14 -6.49
N HIS A 145 -2.26 -5.48 -5.37
CA HIS A 145 -2.94 -5.65 -4.10
C HIS A 145 -3.69 -4.37 -3.66
N ILE A 146 -3.89 -3.38 -4.56
CA ILE A 146 -4.70 -2.20 -4.26
C ILE A 146 -6.14 -2.69 -4.02
N GLY A 147 -6.73 -2.29 -2.89
CA GLY A 147 -8.01 -2.81 -2.41
C GLY A 147 -7.90 -4.08 -1.56
N LEU A 148 -6.70 -4.66 -1.41
CA LEU A 148 -6.42 -5.79 -0.52
C LEU A 148 -5.58 -5.39 0.69
N LYS A 149 -5.25 -4.10 0.85
CA LYS A 149 -4.40 -3.62 1.97
C LYS A 149 -4.98 -4.06 3.31
N GLU A 150 -6.27 -3.81 3.53
CA GLU A 150 -7.01 -4.17 4.73
C GLU A 150 -7.07 -5.69 4.93
N ILE A 151 -7.03 -6.48 3.86
CA ILE A 151 -7.01 -7.95 3.90
C ILE A 151 -5.60 -8.49 4.20
N ILE A 152 -4.54 -7.80 3.77
CA ILE A 152 -3.14 -8.23 3.95
C ILE A 152 -2.58 -7.80 5.31
N GLU A 153 -2.93 -6.60 5.76
CA GLU A 153 -2.38 -6.00 6.98
C GLU A 153 -3.20 -6.34 8.23
N SER A 154 -4.47 -6.75 8.09
CA SER A 154 -5.28 -7.15 9.24
C SER A 154 -4.92 -8.57 9.68
N PRO A 155 -4.52 -8.77 10.96
CA PRO A 155 -4.40 -10.11 11.51
C PRO A 155 -5.77 -10.79 11.39
N ASP A 156 -5.78 -12.03 10.90
CA ASP A 156 -6.98 -12.86 10.76
C ASP A 156 -7.99 -12.51 9.65
N ALA A 157 -7.66 -11.58 8.73
CA ALA A 157 -8.56 -11.21 7.63
C ALA A 157 -9.08 -12.42 6.83
N LYS A 158 -8.23 -13.44 6.61
CA LYS A 158 -8.56 -14.68 5.90
C LYS A 158 -9.66 -15.51 6.56
N ASN A 159 -9.87 -15.36 7.86
CA ASN A 159 -10.89 -16.08 8.60
C ASN A 159 -12.19 -15.29 8.75
N THR A 160 -12.21 -14.01 8.35
CA THR A 160 -13.45 -13.23 8.32
C THR A 160 -14.48 -13.88 7.37
N PRO A 161 -15.78 -13.86 7.72
CA PRO A 161 -16.84 -14.43 6.89
C PRO A 161 -16.83 -13.90 5.45
N CYS A 162 -16.57 -12.59 5.28
CA CYS A 162 -16.54 -11.94 3.98
C CYS A 162 -15.43 -12.50 3.08
N VAL A 163 -14.19 -12.58 3.57
CA VAL A 163 -13.06 -13.10 2.79
C VAL A 163 -13.23 -14.58 2.48
N ARG A 164 -13.72 -15.39 3.44
CA ARG A 164 -14.01 -16.82 3.22
C ARG A 164 -15.09 -17.03 2.18
N TYR A 165 -16.16 -16.24 2.22
CA TYR A 165 -17.23 -16.29 1.24
C TYR A 165 -16.72 -15.93 -0.16
N THR A 166 -16.03 -14.79 -0.31
CA THR A 166 -15.45 -14.37 -1.59
C THR A 166 -14.50 -15.42 -2.17
N LEU A 167 -13.59 -15.97 -1.36
CA LEU A 167 -12.68 -17.02 -1.80
C LEU A 167 -13.44 -18.30 -2.22
N GLY A 168 -14.48 -18.69 -1.48
CA GLY A 168 -15.28 -19.85 -1.81
C GLY A 168 -16.11 -19.67 -3.08
N VAL A 169 -16.65 -18.48 -3.35
CA VAL A 169 -17.32 -18.17 -4.63
C VAL A 169 -16.33 -18.21 -5.79
N LEU A 170 -15.17 -17.54 -5.65
CA LEU A 170 -14.14 -17.50 -6.70
C LEU A 170 -13.54 -18.88 -7.00
N SER A 171 -13.45 -19.75 -5.99
CA SER A 171 -12.99 -21.13 -6.18
C SER A 171 -14.09 -22.09 -6.67
N GLY A 172 -15.30 -21.59 -6.96
CA GLY A 172 -16.46 -22.39 -7.35
C GLY A 172 -17.02 -23.29 -6.24
N LYS A 173 -16.60 -23.09 -4.98
CA LYS A 173 -17.07 -23.87 -3.82
C LYS A 173 -18.46 -23.43 -3.34
N PHE A 174 -18.80 -22.15 -3.54
CA PHE A 174 -20.12 -21.61 -3.29
C PHE A 174 -20.74 -21.14 -4.62
N ASN A 175 -21.94 -21.59 -4.91
CA ASN A 175 -22.76 -21.06 -6.00
C ASN A 175 -24.13 -20.66 -5.44
N HIS A 176 -24.21 -19.41 -4.96
CA HIS A 176 -25.41 -18.86 -4.32
C HIS A 176 -25.81 -17.57 -5.04
N GLU A 177 -26.46 -17.71 -6.19
CA GLU A 177 -26.84 -16.61 -7.09
C GLU A 177 -27.72 -15.55 -6.42
N VAL A 178 -28.63 -15.98 -5.53
CA VAL A 178 -29.49 -15.06 -4.75
C VAL A 178 -28.68 -14.17 -3.81
N LEU A 179 -27.72 -14.76 -3.08
CA LEU A 179 -26.87 -14.01 -2.15
C LEU A 179 -25.89 -13.09 -2.90
N SER A 180 -25.33 -13.56 -4.01
CA SER A 180 -24.51 -12.73 -4.90
C SER A 180 -25.30 -11.55 -5.45
N GLY A 181 -26.53 -11.77 -5.93
CA GLY A 181 -27.42 -10.71 -6.42
C GLY A 181 -27.81 -9.69 -5.34
N LEU A 182 -28.02 -10.14 -4.10
CA LEU A 182 -28.26 -9.24 -2.97
C LEU A 182 -27.02 -8.39 -2.63
N ILE A 183 -25.83 -9.01 -2.61
CA ILE A 183 -24.56 -8.28 -2.38
C ILE A 183 -24.35 -7.24 -3.47
N GLU A 184 -24.58 -7.58 -4.74
CA GLU A 184 -24.49 -6.65 -5.87
C GLU A 184 -25.47 -5.48 -5.70
N ALA A 185 -26.72 -5.73 -5.32
CA ALA A 185 -27.70 -4.67 -5.05
C ALA A 185 -27.24 -3.74 -3.92
N ILE A 186 -26.73 -4.28 -2.81
CA ILE A 186 -26.18 -3.49 -1.70
C ILE A 186 -25.03 -2.60 -2.19
N MET A 187 -24.11 -3.14 -3.00
CA MET A 187 -22.98 -2.39 -3.57
C MET A 187 -23.44 -1.29 -4.53
N GLN A 188 -24.40 -1.58 -5.41
CA GLN A 188 -24.96 -0.59 -6.34
C GLN A 188 -25.65 0.56 -5.60
N LYS A 189 -26.41 0.24 -4.54
CA LYS A 189 -27.07 1.25 -3.70
C LYS A 189 -26.05 2.18 -3.06
N GLN A 190 -24.98 1.63 -2.48
CA GLN A 190 -23.91 2.40 -1.87
C GLN A 190 -23.20 3.31 -2.90
N ASN A 191 -22.89 2.80 -4.09
CA ASN A 191 -22.27 3.57 -5.17
C ASN A 191 -23.14 4.77 -5.61
N ARG A 192 -24.47 4.57 -5.68
CA ARG A 192 -25.41 5.66 -6.02
C ARG A 192 -25.45 6.75 -4.95
N VAL A 193 -25.44 6.36 -3.67
CA VAL A 193 -25.37 7.30 -2.54
C VAL A 193 -24.09 8.13 -2.60
N GLU A 194 -22.93 7.49 -2.84
CA GLU A 194 -21.63 8.17 -2.96
C GLU A 194 -21.58 9.16 -4.13
N ARG A 195 -22.30 8.87 -5.22
CA ARG A 195 -22.41 9.73 -6.40
C ARG A 195 -23.51 10.79 -6.29
N GLY A 196 -24.31 10.78 -5.22
CA GLY A 196 -25.42 11.70 -5.02
C GLY A 196 -26.55 11.56 -6.05
N VAL A 197 -26.75 10.37 -6.63
CA VAL A 197 -27.79 10.12 -7.65
C VAL A 197 -28.99 9.39 -7.06
N GLY A 198 -30.18 9.69 -7.58
CA GLY A 198 -31.43 9.05 -7.13
C GLY A 198 -31.55 7.55 -7.46
N MET A 199 -32.54 6.90 -6.85
CA MET A 199 -32.80 5.45 -6.97
C MET A 199 -33.68 5.08 -8.18
N GLN A 200 -33.92 6.01 -9.09
CA GLN A 200 -34.69 5.74 -10.31
C GLN A 200 -33.97 4.67 -11.15
N ASN A 201 -34.72 3.71 -11.68
CA ASN A 201 -34.22 2.57 -12.45
C ASN A 201 -33.18 1.71 -11.69
N PHE A 202 -33.42 1.46 -10.40
CA PHE A 202 -32.64 0.49 -9.63
C PHE A 202 -33.20 -0.91 -9.89
N ALA A 203 -32.43 -1.76 -10.56
CA ALA A 203 -32.81 -3.14 -10.86
C ALA A 203 -32.16 -4.08 -9.86
N TYR A 204 -32.94 -5.02 -9.33
CA TYR A 204 -32.40 -6.14 -8.55
C TYR A 204 -32.02 -7.29 -9.49
N ALA A 205 -31.23 -8.25 -8.99
CA ALA A 205 -30.90 -9.45 -9.75
C ALA A 205 -32.15 -10.32 -9.93
N PRO A 206 -32.36 -10.98 -11.09
CA PRO A 206 -33.53 -11.83 -11.33
C PRO A 206 -33.77 -12.90 -10.26
N ALA A 207 -32.69 -13.51 -9.75
CA ALA A 207 -32.76 -14.49 -8.67
C ALA A 207 -33.30 -13.91 -7.35
N TRP A 208 -33.11 -12.61 -7.11
CA TRP A 208 -33.69 -11.92 -5.96
C TRP A 208 -35.18 -11.61 -6.16
N ASP A 209 -35.57 -11.21 -7.37
CA ASP A 209 -36.97 -10.96 -7.70
C ASP A 209 -37.79 -12.25 -7.61
N GLU A 210 -37.27 -13.37 -8.13
CA GLU A 210 -37.87 -14.71 -7.99
C GLU A 210 -38.00 -15.13 -6.53
N PHE A 211 -36.95 -14.90 -5.72
CA PHE A 211 -37.00 -15.18 -4.28
C PHE A 211 -38.03 -14.31 -3.55
N SER A 212 -38.16 -13.04 -3.92
CA SER A 212 -39.14 -12.11 -3.32
C SER A 212 -40.58 -12.53 -3.66
N HIS A 213 -40.84 -12.96 -4.89
CA HIS A 213 -42.13 -13.52 -5.29
C HIS A 213 -42.48 -14.82 -4.57
N LEU A 214 -41.49 -15.67 -4.25
CA LEU A 214 -41.71 -16.84 -3.42
C LEU A 214 -42.17 -16.45 -2.00
N PHE A 215 -41.58 -15.41 -1.40
CA PHE A 215 -42.02 -14.90 -0.09
C PHE A 215 -43.44 -14.32 -0.13
N GLU A 216 -43.76 -13.53 -1.16
CA GLU A 216 -45.12 -13.00 -1.37
C GLU A 216 -46.14 -14.13 -1.55
N ALA A 217 -45.79 -15.19 -2.27
CA ALA A 217 -46.63 -16.38 -2.42
C ALA A 217 -46.79 -17.15 -1.10
N PHE A 218 -45.75 -17.26 -0.27
CA PHE A 218 -45.84 -17.88 1.06
C PHE A 218 -46.74 -17.08 2.02
N ASP A 219 -46.73 -15.75 1.93
CA ASP A 219 -47.64 -14.90 2.70
C ASP A 219 -49.08 -14.96 2.16
N ALA A 220 -49.27 -15.09 0.85
CA ALA A 220 -50.59 -15.28 0.23
C ALA A 220 -51.23 -16.64 0.60
N VAL A 221 -50.45 -17.73 0.63
CA VAL A 221 -50.93 -19.08 1.02
C VAL A 221 -51.36 -19.13 2.49
N LYS A 222 -50.79 -18.30 3.37
CA LYS A 222 -51.25 -18.16 4.76
C LYS A 222 -52.59 -17.42 4.87
N LEU A 223 -52.90 -16.52 3.94
CA LEU A 223 -54.19 -15.80 3.90
C LEU A 223 -55.31 -16.70 3.35
N ASP A 224 -55.02 -17.55 2.35
CA ASP A 224 -56.02 -18.46 1.76
C ASP A 224 -56.39 -19.63 2.69
N ASN A 225 -55.46 -20.13 3.52
CA ASN A 225 -55.74 -21.16 4.52
C ASN A 225 -56.66 -20.68 5.66
N HIS A 226 -56.82 -19.36 5.85
CA HIS A 226 -57.76 -18.79 6.82
C HIS A 226 -59.19 -18.65 6.27
N ALA A 227 -59.40 -18.79 4.96
CA ALA A 227 -60.70 -18.58 4.30
C ALA A 227 -61.54 -19.86 4.15
N PHE A 228 -61.00 -21.06 4.43
CA PHE A 228 -61.67 -22.35 4.16
C PHE A 228 -62.37 -23.04 5.36
N HIS A 229 -62.46 -22.39 6.52
CA HIS A 229 -63.30 -22.89 7.63
C HIS A 229 -64.41 -21.89 8.01
N LYS A 230 -65.51 -21.89 7.25
CA LYS A 230 -66.82 -21.49 7.78
C LYS A 230 -67.57 -22.75 8.23
N PRO A 231 -68.02 -22.83 9.50
CA PRO A 231 -68.80 -23.97 9.96
C PRO A 231 -70.23 -23.92 9.39
N SER A 232 -70.69 -25.06 8.87
CA SER A 232 -72.10 -25.35 8.63
C SER A 232 -72.84 -25.34 9.97
N ALA A 233 -73.81 -24.43 10.14
CA ALA A 233 -74.72 -24.45 11.28
C ALA A 233 -76.03 -25.16 10.89
N ASN A 234 -76.31 -26.23 11.62
CA ASN A 234 -77.47 -27.10 11.51
C ASN A 234 -78.82 -26.36 11.61
N LYS A 235 -79.80 -26.87 10.84
CA LYS A 235 -81.24 -26.64 11.05
C LYS A 235 -81.73 -27.28 12.35
N PRO A 236 -82.81 -26.76 12.96
CA PRO A 236 -83.34 -27.27 14.21
C PRO A 236 -84.18 -28.54 13.99
N PHE A 237 -84.17 -29.45 14.95
CA PHE A 237 -85.22 -30.45 15.13
C PHE A 237 -85.77 -30.31 16.55
N ASN A 238 -87.11 -30.40 16.64
CA ASN A 238 -87.93 -30.40 17.85
C ASN A 238 -87.40 -31.31 18.96
#